data_AF-A0A7S2I7M2-F1
#
_entry.id   AF-A0A7S2I7M2-F1
#
_cell.length_a   1.000
_cell.length_b   1.000
_cell.length_c   1.000
_cell.angle_alpha   90.00
_cell.angle_beta   90.00
_cell.angle_gamma   90.00
#
_symmetry.space_group_name_H-M   'P 1'
#
loop_
_entity.id
_entity.type
_entity.pdbx_description
1 polymer ?
#
loop_
_entity_poly.entity_id
_entity_poly.type
_entity_poly.pdbx_seq_one_letter_code
_entity_poly.pdbx_strand_id
1 'polypeptide(L)'
;RALVFKSAMSPLGLTFNTLDARLDEEEARRSDRKQYSVIFKSGDDLRQDQLVLQIIMLMDKLLQEQGLDLKLTPYRVLATGPGQGLVERVPDCLPLAQVLAENRNDIRRYLQSMHPAPDAPYRIDPTVLETYVKSCAGYCVAM
;
A
#
# COMPACT_ATOMS: atom_id res chain seq x y z
N ARG A 1 -14.12 12.06 2.51
CA ARG A 1 -14.91 11.01 3.22
C ARG A 1 -14.14 10.58 4.46
N ALA A 2 -14.80 10.27 5.57
CA ALA A 2 -14.15 9.77 6.79
C ALA A 2 -14.73 8.41 7.20
N LEU A 3 -13.89 7.51 7.72
CA LEU A 3 -14.21 6.14 8.13
C LEU A 3 -13.43 5.81 9.41
N VAL A 4 -14.05 5.17 10.40
CA VAL A 4 -13.33 4.69 11.60
C VAL A 4 -13.04 3.21 11.43
N PHE A 5 -11.77 2.82 11.56
CA PHE A 5 -11.36 1.41 11.48
C PHE A 5 -11.66 0.67 12.78
N LYS A 6 -12.12 -0.57 12.68
CA LYS A 6 -12.26 -1.48 13.83
C LYS A 6 -10.88 -2.06 14.18
N SER A 7 -10.17 -1.39 15.09
CA SER A 7 -8.88 -1.82 15.66
C SER A 7 -8.74 -1.28 17.08
N ALA A 8 -7.75 -1.74 17.85
CA ALA A 8 -7.59 -1.43 19.28
C ALA A 8 -7.64 0.09 19.56
N MET A 9 -6.95 0.90 18.74
CA MET A 9 -6.89 2.37 18.88
C MET A 9 -7.86 3.13 17.95
N SER A 10 -8.79 2.41 17.29
CA SER A 10 -9.83 2.99 16.42
C SER A 10 -9.35 4.12 15.47
N PRO A 11 -8.34 3.87 14.62
CA PRO A 11 -7.75 4.92 13.80
C PRO A 11 -8.74 5.44 12.75
N LEU A 12 -8.53 6.70 12.32
CA LEU A 12 -9.45 7.41 11.43
C LEU A 12 -8.93 7.41 9.99
N GLY A 13 -9.64 6.73 9.10
CA GLY A 13 -9.43 6.83 7.66
C GLY A 13 -10.02 8.11 7.09
N LEU A 14 -9.19 8.96 6.50
CA LEU A 14 -9.57 10.21 5.85
C LEU A 14 -9.27 10.12 4.36
N THR A 15 -10.22 10.49 3.52
CA THR A 15 -10.06 10.59 2.07
C THR A 15 -10.31 12.02 1.63
N PHE A 16 -9.29 12.61 1.00
CA PHE A 16 -9.28 13.97 0.48
C PHE A 16 -9.37 13.96 -1.04
N ASN A 17 -9.97 15.02 -1.61
CA ASN A 17 -9.88 15.29 -3.03
C ASN A 17 -8.69 16.23 -3.24
N THR A 18 -7.74 15.84 -4.08
CA THR A 18 -6.55 16.62 -4.38
C THR A 18 -6.75 17.43 -5.66
N LEU A 19 -6.07 18.58 -5.71
CA LEU A 19 -5.87 19.35 -6.93
C LEU A 19 -4.49 18.99 -7.49
N ASP A 20 -4.35 18.96 -8.81
CA ASP A 20 -3.04 18.78 -9.42
C ASP A 20 -2.23 20.07 -9.25
N ALA A 21 -1.22 20.02 -8.39
CA ALA A 21 -0.37 21.18 -8.08
C ALA A 21 0.54 21.58 -9.25
N ARG A 22 0.58 20.81 -10.34
CA ARG A 22 1.35 21.12 -11.56
C ARG A 22 0.56 21.95 -12.56
N LEU A 23 -0.75 22.08 -12.37
CA LEU A 23 -1.65 22.85 -13.23
C LEU A 23 -1.95 24.21 -12.60
N ASP A 24 -2.26 25.20 -13.43
CA ASP A 24 -2.79 26.48 -12.96
C ASP A 24 -4.11 26.26 -12.21
N GLU A 25 -4.43 27.12 -11.23
CA GLU A 25 -5.58 26.89 -10.33
C GLU A 25 -6.91 26.69 -11.07
N GLU A 26 -7.13 27.38 -12.19
CA GLU A 26 -8.33 27.22 -13.01
C GLU A 26 -8.38 25.87 -13.73
N GLU A 27 -7.25 25.40 -14.25
CA GLU A 27 -7.14 24.10 -14.93
C GLU A 27 -7.23 22.96 -13.92
N ALA A 28 -6.57 23.10 -12.76
CA ALA A 28 -6.64 22.14 -11.67
C ALA A 28 -8.08 21.94 -11.18
N ARG A 29 -8.88 23.01 -11.13
CA ARG A 29 -10.31 22.94 -10.76
C ARG A 29 -11.19 22.26 -11.81
N ARG A 30 -10.79 22.30 -13.08
CA ARG A 30 -11.49 21.64 -14.20
C ARG A 30 -11.02 20.20 -14.42
N SER A 31 -9.84 19.85 -13.94
CA SER A 31 -9.27 18.50 -14.01
C SER A 31 -10.01 17.51 -13.09
N ASP A 32 -9.88 16.22 -13.40
CA ASP A 32 -10.43 15.16 -12.56
C ASP A 32 -9.77 15.16 -11.17
N ARG A 33 -10.61 15.25 -10.14
CA ARG A 33 -10.16 15.26 -8.75
C ARG A 33 -9.67 13.87 -8.36
N LYS A 34 -8.37 13.74 -8.12
CA LYS A 34 -7.78 12.51 -7.57
C LYS A 34 -8.10 12.40 -6.08
N GLN A 35 -8.30 11.17 -5.62
CA GLN A 35 -8.51 10.91 -4.20
C GLN A 35 -7.20 10.52 -3.53
N TYR A 36 -6.91 11.11 -2.37
CA TYR A 36 -5.78 10.75 -1.53
C TYR A 36 -6.27 10.32 -0.16
N SER A 37 -5.91 9.11 0.25
CA SER A 37 -6.39 8.54 1.51
C SER A 37 -5.25 8.35 2.52
N VAL A 38 -5.55 8.68 3.77
CA VAL A 38 -4.63 8.51 4.91
C VAL A 38 -5.36 7.90 6.08
N ILE A 39 -4.61 7.32 6.99
CA ILE A 39 -5.06 6.81 8.28
C ILE A 39 -4.41 7.69 9.34
N PHE A 40 -5.22 8.43 10.08
CA PHE A 40 -4.78 9.16 11.26
C PHE A 40 -4.81 8.24 12.47
N LYS A 41 -3.66 8.15 13.15
CA LYS A 41 -3.49 7.40 14.39
C LYS A 41 -3.22 8.36 15.53
N SER A 42 -3.90 8.13 16.65
CA SER A 42 -3.71 8.83 17.92
C SER A 42 -3.50 7.78 19.00
N GLY A 43 -2.53 8.00 19.88
CA GLY A 43 -2.08 7.04 20.90
C GLY A 43 -0.89 6.17 20.49
N ASP A 44 -0.49 6.17 19.21
CA ASP A 44 0.66 5.39 18.69
C ASP A 44 1.84 6.32 18.36
N ASP A 45 3.04 5.99 18.83
CA ASP A 45 4.27 6.69 18.46
C ASP A 45 4.83 6.17 17.12
N LEU A 46 4.46 6.83 16.03
CA LEU A 46 4.83 6.42 14.67
C LEU A 46 6.29 6.73 14.28
N ARG A 47 7.12 7.26 15.18
CA ARG A 47 8.52 7.56 14.86
C ARG A 47 9.32 6.29 14.53
N GLN A 48 9.01 5.17 15.17
CA GLN A 48 9.65 3.89 14.87
C GLN A 48 9.23 3.36 13.49
N ASP A 49 7.92 3.31 13.21
CA ASP A 49 7.37 2.94 11.90
C ASP A 49 7.94 3.81 10.78
N GLN A 50 8.04 5.12 11.01
CA GLN A 50 8.60 6.05 10.04
C GLN A 50 10.07 5.74 9.75
N LEU A 51 10.89 5.46 10.77
CA LEU A 51 12.30 5.08 10.58
C LEU A 51 12.43 3.76 9.80
N VAL A 52 11.64 2.74 10.16
CA VAL A 52 11.66 1.44 9.48
C VAL A 52 11.29 1.60 8.01
N LEU A 53 10.22 2.32 7.69
CA LEU A 53 9.81 2.54 6.30
C LEU A 53 10.84 3.36 5.51
N GLN A 54 11.52 4.31 6.14
CA GLN A 54 12.63 5.02 5.50
C GLN A 54 13.79 4.09 5.13
N ILE A 55 14.11 3.11 5.97
CA ILE A 55 15.13 2.09 5.66
C ILE A 55 14.65 1.21 4.50
N ILE A 56 13.39 0.78 4.49
CA ILE A 56 12.82 0.00 3.38
C ILE A 56 12.86 0.79 2.06
N MET A 57 12.51 2.08 2.07
CA MET A 57 12.60 2.95 0.90
C MET A 57 14.04 3.11 0.39
N LEU A 58 15.01 3.20 1.31
CA LEU A 58 16.42 3.27 0.94
C LEU A 58 16.89 1.96 0.30
N MET A 59 16.53 0.81 0.88
CA MET A 59 16.86 -0.51 0.33
C MET A 59 16.23 -0.70 -1.06
N ASP A 60 14.96 -0.36 -1.22
CA ASP A 60 14.28 -0.42 -2.52
C ASP A 60 15.04 0.39 -3.59
N LYS A 61 15.42 1.63 -3.26
CA LYS A 61 16.22 2.47 -4.16
C LYS A 61 17.56 1.82 -4.52
N LEU A 62 18.31 1.31 -3.54
CA LEU A 62 19.62 0.68 -3.78
C LEU A 62 19.52 -0.59 -4.64
N LEU A 63 18.49 -1.40 -4.42
CA LEU A 63 18.25 -2.62 -5.21
C LEU A 63 17.86 -2.27 -6.65
N GLN A 64 17.02 -1.26 -6.85
CA GLN A 64 16.67 -0.75 -8.17
C GLN A 64 17.90 -0.20 -8.92
N GLU A 65 18.81 0.48 -8.23
CA GLU A 65 20.09 0.93 -8.82
C GLU A 65 20.98 -0.24 -9.31
N GLN A 66 20.81 -1.44 -8.73
CA GLN A 66 21.48 -2.67 -9.20
C GLN A 66 20.64 -3.46 -10.22
N GLY A 67 19.53 -2.90 -10.71
CA GLY A 67 18.63 -3.56 -11.65
C GLY A 67 17.69 -4.60 -11.03
N LEU A 68 17.57 -4.64 -9.71
CA LEU A 68 16.69 -5.56 -8.99
C LEU A 68 15.43 -4.85 -8.51
N ASP A 69 14.38 -4.87 -9.35
CA ASP A 69 13.05 -4.40 -8.98
C ASP A 69 12.26 -5.52 -8.27
N LEU A 70 12.20 -5.42 -6.94
CA LEU A 70 11.48 -6.38 -6.08
C LEU A 70 10.01 -6.00 -5.84
N LYS A 71 9.47 -5.00 -6.53
CA LYS A 71 8.05 -4.62 -6.42
C LYS A 71 7.63 -4.29 -4.98
N LEU A 72 8.50 -3.61 -4.22
CA LEU A 72 8.18 -3.12 -2.89
C LEU A 72 7.22 -1.93 -2.97
N THR A 73 6.32 -1.82 -2.00
CA THR A 73 5.37 -0.69 -1.90
C THR A 73 5.51 -0.05 -0.51
N PRO A 74 6.63 0.63 -0.22
CA PRO A 74 6.80 1.31 1.07
C PRO A 74 5.83 2.50 1.15
N TYR A 75 4.75 2.33 1.90
CA TYR A 75 3.79 3.39 2.16
C TYR A 75 4.39 4.45 3.09
N ARG A 76 3.91 5.68 3.00
CA ARG A 76 4.47 6.79 3.78
C ARG A 76 3.90 6.84 5.19
N VAL A 77 4.77 7.11 6.15
CA VAL A 77 4.38 7.41 7.54
C VAL A 77 4.97 8.75 7.94
N LEU A 78 4.16 9.57 8.60
CA LEU A 78 4.53 10.88 9.12
C LEU A 78 4.07 10.98 10.57
N ALA A 79 5.02 10.93 11.51
CA ALA A 79 4.77 11.31 12.89
C ALA A 79 4.57 12.84 12.96
N THR A 80 3.39 13.28 13.34
CA THR A 80 3.06 14.71 13.45
C THR A 80 3.30 15.26 14.86
N GLY A 81 3.46 14.38 15.85
CA GLY A 81 3.81 14.73 17.22
C GLY A 81 3.95 13.49 18.11
N PRO A 82 4.20 13.67 19.42
CA PRO A 82 4.28 12.56 20.36
C PRO A 82 2.96 11.77 20.40
N GLY A 83 3.00 10.49 20.05
CA GLY A 83 1.82 9.61 20.08
C GLY A 83 0.76 9.90 19.02
N GLN A 84 1.09 10.62 17.93
CA GLN A 84 0.16 10.82 16.82
C GLN A 84 0.86 10.92 15.48
N GLY A 85 0.13 10.56 14.43
CA GLY A 85 0.61 10.79 13.07
C GLY A 85 -0.31 10.23 11.99
N LEU A 86 0.21 10.26 10.78
CA LEU A 86 -0.49 9.90 9.55
C LEU A 86 0.23 8.74 8.88
N VAL A 87 -0.56 7.78 8.42
CA VAL A 87 -0.10 6.65 7.60
C VAL A 87 -0.81 6.73 6.26
N GLU A 88 -0.09 6.61 5.16
CA GLU A 88 -0.68 6.51 3.84
C GLU A 88 -1.56 5.26 3.75
N ARG A 89 -2.77 5.42 3.19
CA ARG A 89 -3.63 4.27 2.88
C ARG A 89 -3.38 3.86 1.44
N VAL A 90 -2.74 2.72 1.25
CA VAL A 90 -2.56 2.11 -0.07
C VAL A 90 -3.94 1.88 -0.71
N PRO A 91 -4.18 2.35 -1.95
CA PRO A 91 -5.43 2.11 -2.65
C PRO A 91 -5.59 0.63 -3.00
N ASP A 92 -6.84 0.18 -3.09
CA ASP A 92 -7.20 -1.16 -3.57
C ASP A 92 -6.50 -2.33 -2.86
N CYS A 93 -6.10 -2.14 -1.59
CA CYS A 93 -5.47 -3.18 -0.78
C CYS A 93 -6.48 -3.91 0.13
N LEU A 94 -6.25 -5.20 0.37
CA LEU A 94 -7.00 -6.02 1.33
C LEU A 94 -6.04 -6.67 2.34
N PRO A 95 -6.42 -6.76 3.62
CA PRO A 95 -5.65 -7.55 4.59
C PRO A 95 -5.59 -9.02 4.16
N LEU A 96 -4.40 -9.64 4.28
CA LEU A 96 -4.21 -11.05 3.92
C LEU A 96 -5.20 -11.98 4.66
N ALA A 97 -5.48 -11.71 5.93
CA ALA A 97 -6.45 -12.49 6.71
C ALA A 97 -7.85 -12.48 6.10
N GLN A 98 -8.30 -11.34 5.57
CA GLN A 98 -9.59 -11.24 4.88
C GLN A 98 -9.57 -12.06 3.58
N VAL A 99 -8.52 -11.90 2.78
CA VAL A 99 -8.35 -12.65 1.53
C VAL A 99 -8.38 -14.16 1.79
N LEU A 100 -7.64 -14.64 2.78
CA LEU A 100 -7.60 -16.07 3.12
C LEU A 100 -8.96 -16.58 3.63
N ALA A 101 -9.65 -15.81 4.47
CA ALA A 101 -10.97 -16.18 4.98
C ALA A 101 -12.00 -16.35 3.85
N GLU A 102 -12.00 -15.45 2.87
CA GLU A 102 -12.91 -15.48 1.71
C GLU A 102 -12.52 -16.55 0.68
N ASN A 103 -11.26 -16.99 0.66
CA ASN A 103 -10.72 -17.89 -0.37
C ASN A 103 -10.29 -19.27 0.17
N ARG A 104 -10.91 -19.73 1.26
CA ARG A 104 -10.64 -21.06 1.88
C ARG A 104 -9.16 -21.28 2.22
N ASN A 105 -8.50 -20.25 2.73
CA ASN A 105 -7.07 -20.23 3.07
C ASN A 105 -6.13 -20.51 1.89
N ASP A 106 -6.54 -20.24 0.65
CA ASP A 106 -5.69 -20.37 -0.53
C ASP A 106 -5.58 -19.05 -1.30
N ILE A 107 -4.43 -18.39 -1.16
CA ILE A 107 -4.14 -17.13 -1.86
C ILE A 107 -4.17 -17.29 -3.39
N ARG A 108 -3.87 -18.48 -3.92
CA ARG A 108 -3.85 -18.72 -5.37
C ARG A 108 -5.26 -18.57 -5.95
N ARG A 109 -6.30 -18.95 -5.21
CA ARG A 109 -7.69 -18.79 -5.65
C ARG A 109 -8.06 -17.32 -5.80
N TYR A 110 -7.61 -16.48 -4.87
CA TYR A 110 -7.79 -15.04 -4.97
C TYR A 110 -7.09 -14.48 -6.21
N LEU A 111 -5.82 -14.82 -6.42
CA LEU A 111 -5.07 -14.37 -7.59
C LEU A 111 -5.71 -14.84 -8.92
N GLN A 112 -6.18 -16.09 -8.98
CA GLN A 112 -6.93 -16.64 -10.12
C GLN A 112 -8.23 -15.88 -10.38
N SER A 113 -8.96 -15.49 -9.33
CA SER A 113 -10.22 -14.76 -9.50
C SER A 113 -10.03 -13.31 -9.96
N MET A 114 -8.93 -12.68 -9.55
CA MET A 114 -8.65 -11.27 -9.89
C MET A 114 -8.02 -11.12 -11.27
N HIS A 115 -7.07 -12.01 -11.63
CA HIS A 115 -6.34 -11.97 -12.89
C HIS A 115 -6.24 -13.37 -13.53
N PRO A 116 -7.36 -13.90 -14.06
CA PRO A 116 -7.38 -15.22 -14.67
C PRO A 116 -6.64 -15.23 -16.02
N ALA A 117 -5.79 -16.23 -16.22
CA ALA A 117 -5.12 -16.48 -17.49
C ALA A 117 -5.20 -17.98 -17.83
N PRO A 118 -6.18 -18.44 -18.63
CA PRO A 118 -6.45 -19.87 -18.82
C PRO A 118 -5.26 -20.69 -19.31
N ASP A 119 -4.43 -20.10 -20.17
CA ASP A 119 -3.29 -20.77 -20.82
C ASP A 119 -1.98 -20.65 -20.02
N ALA A 120 -1.99 -19.93 -18.90
CA ALA A 120 -0.81 -19.73 -18.07
C ALA A 120 -0.67 -20.79 -16.96
N PRO A 121 0.56 -21.03 -16.44
CA PRO A 121 0.76 -21.85 -15.25
C PRO A 121 -0.15 -21.38 -14.11
N TYR A 122 -0.75 -22.33 -13.40
CA TYR A 122 -1.71 -22.08 -12.32
C TYR A 122 -2.95 -21.27 -12.72
N ARG A 123 -3.20 -21.03 -14.02
CA ARG A 123 -4.32 -20.21 -14.52
C ARG A 123 -4.32 -18.75 -14.04
N ILE A 124 -3.15 -18.21 -13.72
CA ILE A 124 -2.95 -16.84 -13.21
C ILE A 124 -2.07 -16.09 -14.20
N ASP A 125 -2.33 -14.80 -14.40
CA ASP A 125 -1.43 -13.94 -15.16
C ASP A 125 0.02 -14.06 -14.63
N PRO A 126 1.00 -14.45 -15.47
CA PRO A 126 2.39 -14.62 -15.05
C PRO A 126 2.98 -13.39 -14.39
N THR A 127 2.58 -12.19 -14.83
CA THR A 127 3.10 -10.91 -14.31
C THR A 127 2.64 -10.65 -12.87
N VAL A 128 1.43 -11.09 -12.52
CA VAL A 128 0.89 -11.01 -11.16
C VAL A 128 1.62 -11.97 -10.24
N LEU A 129 1.86 -13.20 -10.72
CA LEU A 129 2.61 -14.20 -9.94
C LEU A 129 4.06 -13.76 -9.73
N GLU A 130 4.71 -13.22 -10.77
CA GLU A 130 6.06 -12.67 -10.68
C GLU A 130 6.13 -11.51 -9.67
N THR A 131 5.16 -10.58 -9.73
CA THR A 131 5.07 -9.45 -8.80
C THR A 131 4.90 -9.95 -7.36
N TYR A 132 3.99 -10.91 -7.13
CA TYR A 132 3.77 -11.50 -5.80
C TYR A 132 5.04 -12.16 -5.24
N VAL A 133 5.76 -12.94 -6.06
CA VAL A 133 7.00 -13.61 -5.64
C VAL A 133 8.10 -12.60 -5.35
N LYS A 134 8.29 -11.60 -6.23
CA LYS A 134 9.28 -10.53 -6.06
C LYS A 134 9.02 -9.73 -4.77
N SER A 135 7.78 -9.29 -4.55
CA SER A 135 7.42 -8.53 -3.35
C SER A 135 7.58 -9.37 -2.08
N CYS A 136 7.18 -10.64 -2.11
CA CYS A 136 7.34 -11.54 -0.98
C CYS A 136 8.82 -11.71 -0.61
N ALA A 137 9.68 -12.00 -1.60
CA ALA A 137 11.12 -12.12 -1.40
C ALA A 137 11.73 -10.81 -0.88
N GLY A 138 11.34 -9.67 -1.45
CA GLY A 138 11.84 -8.36 -1.03
C GLY A 138 11.49 -8.03 0.42
N TYR A 139 10.23 -8.22 0.83
CA TYR A 139 9.83 -7.99 2.22
C TYR A 139 10.46 -8.97 3.20
N CYS A 140 10.73 -10.24 2.80
CA CYS A 140 11.45 -11.20 3.64
C CYS A 140 12.93 -10.86 3.89
N VAL A 141 13.55 -10.07 3.01
CA VAL A 141 14.95 -9.62 3.18
C VAL A 141 15.03 -8.27 3.88
N ALA A 142 14.04 -7.40 3.62
CA ALA A 142 13.96 -6.07 4.20
C ALA A 142 13.51 -6.07 5.68
N MET A 143 12.89 -7.15 6.15
CA MET A 143 12.37 -7.32 7.52
C MET A 143 13.01 -8.52 8.21
#